data_AF-A0A0A9W8J4-F1
#
_entry.id   AF-A0A0A9W8J4-F1
#
_cell.length_a   1.000
_cell.length_b   1.000
_cell.length_c   1.000
_cell.angle_alpha   90.00
_cell.angle_beta   90.00
_cell.angle_gamma   90.00
#
_symmetry.space_group_name_H-M   'P 1'
#
loop_
_entity.id
_entity.type
_entity.pdbx_description
1 polymer ?
#
loop_
_entity_poly.entity_id
_entity_poly.type
_entity_poly.pdbx_seq_one_letter_code
_entity_poly.pdbx_strand_id
1 'polypeptide(L)'
;MEAISELDEKSLEQWINKNNNTQEEIKWLCQALEKKPMLDERLGYCSWLWDEVMCWPPAPPGTTSVKACLEELKGVHYDTSNNATKLCFPNGTWANYTNYLSCLNNSMVPTSNYTVDSLPGTEVTTMIYIFGYVASLVALVVAVWIFVYFKDLRCLRNTIHINLMCTYILADSMWIINAGVQMYLDAGNMSCNLLVFFLHYFHLTNFFWMFVEGLYLYMLVVETFTRENIKL
;
A
#
# COMPACT_ATOMS: atom_id res chain seq x y z
N MET A 1 15.96 17.33 -19.70
CA MET A 1 14.75 18.17 -19.78
C MET A 1 14.37 18.55 -21.22
N GLU A 2 15.11 18.12 -22.26
CA GLU A 2 14.84 18.50 -23.67
C GLU A 2 14.11 17.44 -24.51
N ALA A 3 13.73 16.28 -23.95
CA ALA A 3 13.15 15.19 -24.75
C ALA A 3 11.62 15.24 -24.95
N ILE A 4 10.90 16.18 -24.30
CA ILE A 4 9.41 16.19 -24.29
C ILE A 4 8.82 17.17 -25.33
N SER A 5 9.63 18.07 -25.88
CA SER A 5 9.22 19.04 -26.90
C SER A 5 8.99 18.45 -28.29
N GLU A 6 9.45 17.21 -28.54
CA GLU A 6 9.40 16.56 -29.87
C GLU A 6 8.51 15.31 -29.96
N LEU A 7 7.82 14.93 -28.88
CA LEU A 7 6.90 13.79 -28.94
C LEU A 7 5.61 14.19 -29.66
N ASP A 8 5.58 13.89 -30.96
CA ASP A 8 4.39 13.82 -31.82
C ASP A 8 3.34 12.87 -31.19
N GLU A 9 2.06 13.16 -31.39
CA GLU A 9 0.92 12.41 -30.82
C GLU A 9 1.04 10.91 -31.09
N LYS A 10 1.51 10.56 -32.29
CA LYS A 10 1.80 9.19 -32.74
C LYS A 10 3.00 8.54 -32.07
N SER A 11 4.03 9.32 -31.74
CA SER A 11 5.22 8.84 -31.05
C SER A 11 4.92 8.47 -29.60
N LEU A 12 3.91 9.11 -29.00
CA LEU A 12 3.44 8.84 -27.65
C LEU A 12 2.55 7.61 -27.55
N GLU A 13 1.63 7.39 -28.49
CA GLU A 13 0.91 6.13 -28.58
C GLU A 13 1.87 4.95 -28.79
N GLN A 14 2.88 5.14 -29.64
CA GLN A 14 3.96 4.16 -29.82
C GLN A 14 4.78 3.97 -28.53
N TRP A 15 5.08 5.02 -27.77
CA TRP A 15 5.85 4.90 -26.53
C TRP A 15 5.06 4.25 -25.38
N ILE A 16 3.76 4.56 -25.25
CA ILE A 16 2.85 3.91 -24.29
C ILE A 16 2.69 2.43 -24.62
N ASN A 17 2.59 2.06 -25.90
CA ASN A 17 2.40 0.68 -26.33
C ASN A 17 3.71 -0.14 -26.41
N LYS A 18 4.89 0.48 -26.41
CA LYS A 18 6.17 -0.19 -26.68
C LYS A 18 7.00 -0.52 -25.43
N ASN A 19 6.65 0.03 -24.28
CA ASN A 19 7.43 -0.16 -23.06
C ASN A 19 6.57 -0.82 -21.97
N ASN A 20 7.19 -1.71 -21.19
CA ASN A 20 6.73 -2.15 -19.86
C ASN A 20 6.80 -0.99 -18.85
N ASN A 21 6.16 0.14 -19.17
CA ASN A 21 6.14 1.32 -18.30
C ASN A 21 5.27 1.04 -17.08
N THR A 22 5.69 1.58 -15.95
CA THR A 22 4.86 1.57 -14.75
C THR A 22 3.65 2.51 -14.93
N GLN A 23 2.54 2.22 -14.25
CA GLN A 23 1.33 3.06 -14.28
C GLN A 23 1.61 4.51 -13.87
N GLU A 24 2.58 4.73 -12.99
CA GLU A 24 3.00 6.07 -12.56
C GLU A 24 3.67 6.87 -13.68
N GLU A 25 4.49 6.23 -14.53
CA GLU A 25 5.12 6.87 -15.68
C GLU A 25 4.09 7.27 -16.74
N ILE A 26 3.11 6.39 -17.01
CA ILE A 26 2.02 6.67 -17.95
C ILE A 26 1.16 7.82 -17.44
N LYS A 27 0.84 7.83 -16.13
CA LYS A 27 0.11 8.93 -15.49
C LYS A 27 0.84 10.26 -15.66
N TRP A 28 2.13 10.30 -15.34
CA TRP A 28 2.92 11.53 -15.44
C TRP A 28 2.93 12.09 -16.86
N LEU A 29 3.12 11.22 -17.85
CA LEU A 29 3.12 11.64 -19.26
C LEU A 29 1.75 12.13 -19.73
N CYS A 30 0.68 11.46 -19.30
CA CYS A 30 -0.68 11.90 -19.62
C CYS A 30 -0.96 13.31 -19.08
N GLN A 31 -0.57 13.56 -17.83
CA GLN A 31 -0.72 14.87 -17.20
C GLN A 31 0.15 15.95 -17.85
N ALA A 32 1.31 15.58 -18.40
CA ALA A 32 2.13 16.50 -19.19
C ALA A 32 1.45 16.87 -20.53
N LEU A 33 0.70 15.94 -21.12
CA LEU A 33 -0.02 16.15 -22.39
C LEU A 33 -1.31 16.93 -22.23
N GLU A 34 -2.02 16.73 -21.13
CA GLU A 34 -3.19 17.52 -20.76
C GLU A 34 -2.87 19.03 -20.73
N LYS A 35 -1.62 19.38 -20.39
CA LYS A 35 -1.15 20.77 -20.32
C LYS A 35 -0.67 21.35 -21.65
N LYS A 36 -0.55 20.54 -22.72
CA LYS A 36 -0.15 21.06 -24.04
C LYS A 36 -1.36 21.71 -24.72
N PRO A 37 -1.22 22.93 -25.28
CA PRO A 37 -2.27 23.54 -26.07
C PRO A 37 -2.53 22.70 -27.32
N MET A 38 -3.79 22.33 -27.54
CA MET A 38 -4.19 21.58 -28.74
C MET A 38 -4.11 22.49 -29.97
N LEU A 39 -3.63 21.96 -31.09
CA LEU A 39 -3.36 22.73 -32.31
C LEU A 39 -4.64 23.33 -32.95
N ASP A 40 -5.83 22.90 -32.53
CA ASP A 40 -7.12 23.40 -33.04
C ASP A 40 -8.18 23.57 -31.92
N GLU A 41 -8.07 24.66 -31.15
CA GLU A 41 -9.04 25.02 -30.10
C GLU A 41 -10.46 25.32 -30.63
N ARG A 42 -10.64 25.56 -31.94
CA ARG A 42 -11.92 26.03 -32.51
C ARG A 42 -12.98 24.94 -32.66
N LEU A 43 -12.59 23.67 -32.60
CA LEU A 43 -13.49 22.54 -32.85
C LEU A 43 -14.08 21.91 -31.59
N GLY A 44 -13.75 22.40 -30.38
CA GLY A 44 -14.34 21.85 -29.14
C GLY A 44 -13.97 20.38 -28.90
N TYR A 45 -12.72 20.01 -29.18
CA TYR A 45 -12.19 18.68 -28.89
C TYR A 45 -12.15 18.40 -27.38
N CYS A 46 -12.32 17.13 -27.00
CA CYS A 46 -11.91 16.70 -25.67
C CYS A 46 -10.39 16.50 -25.65
N SER A 47 -9.70 17.10 -24.67
CA SER A 47 -8.25 17.02 -24.50
C SER A 47 -7.80 15.66 -23.95
N TRP A 48 -6.49 15.44 -23.82
CA TRP A 48 -5.95 14.32 -23.06
C TRP A 48 -6.55 14.25 -21.64
N LEU A 49 -6.87 13.06 -21.16
CA LEU A 49 -7.40 12.84 -19.81
C LEU A 49 -6.84 11.56 -19.20
N TRP A 50 -6.39 11.66 -17.95
CA TRP A 50 -6.10 10.51 -17.11
C TRP A 50 -7.32 10.16 -16.25
N ASP A 51 -7.85 8.95 -16.39
CA ASP A 51 -9.05 8.51 -15.65
C ASP A 51 -8.77 7.52 -14.51
N GLU A 52 -7.58 7.64 -13.90
CA GLU A 52 -7.06 6.75 -12.84
C GLU A 52 -6.65 5.35 -13.28
N VAL A 53 -6.99 4.96 -14.51
CA VAL A 53 -6.63 3.65 -15.08
C VAL A 53 -5.84 3.81 -16.36
N MET A 54 -6.25 4.70 -17.26
CA MET A 54 -5.58 4.88 -18.55
C MET A 54 -5.59 6.32 -19.04
N CYS A 55 -4.66 6.59 -19.96
CA CYS A 55 -4.55 7.88 -20.61
C CYS A 55 -5.39 7.88 -21.89
N TRP A 56 -6.42 8.72 -21.95
CA TRP A 56 -7.31 8.89 -23.09
C TRP A 56 -6.75 9.93 -24.08
N PRO A 57 -6.59 9.57 -25.37
CA PRO A 57 -6.18 10.52 -26.39
C PRO A 57 -7.30 11.52 -26.71
N PRO A 58 -6.97 12.68 -27.30
CA PRO A 58 -7.95 13.68 -27.65
C PRO A 58 -8.93 13.15 -28.70
N ALA A 59 -10.18 13.54 -28.57
CA ALA A 59 -11.26 13.04 -29.42
C ALA A 59 -12.13 14.20 -29.95
N PRO A 60 -12.59 14.13 -31.21
CA PRO A 60 -13.55 15.08 -31.74
C PRO A 60 -14.86 15.12 -30.94
N PRO A 61 -15.54 16.28 -30.88
CA PRO A 61 -16.83 16.41 -30.20
C PRO A 61 -17.84 15.41 -30.75
N GLY A 62 -18.53 14.69 -29.86
CA GLY A 62 -19.55 13.71 -30.22
C GLY A 62 -19.01 12.36 -30.69
N THR A 63 -17.71 12.12 -30.55
CA THR A 63 -17.09 10.82 -30.89
C THR A 63 -16.66 10.05 -29.64
N THR A 64 -16.38 8.76 -29.81
CA THR A 64 -15.92 7.88 -28.74
C THR A 64 -14.46 7.54 -28.98
N SER A 65 -13.61 7.81 -27.99
CA SER A 65 -12.22 7.37 -28.00
C SER A 65 -12.16 5.88 -27.66
N VAL A 66 -11.27 5.14 -28.33
CA VAL A 66 -11.11 3.69 -28.19
C VAL A 66 -9.65 3.37 -27.89
N LYS A 67 -9.41 2.51 -26.91
CA LYS A 67 -8.07 1.99 -26.60
C LYS A 67 -8.15 0.52 -26.19
N ALA A 68 -7.12 -0.24 -26.51
CA ALA A 68 -7.04 -1.64 -26.12
C ALA A 68 -7.02 -1.78 -24.58
N CYS A 69 -7.61 -2.86 -24.07
CA CYS A 69 -7.53 -3.17 -22.65
C CYS A 69 -6.06 -3.40 -22.23
N LEU A 70 -5.72 -3.09 -20.97
CA LEU A 70 -4.36 -3.28 -20.47
C LEU A 70 -4.04 -4.77 -20.34
N GLU A 71 -2.81 -5.16 -20.70
CA GLU A 71 -2.35 -6.54 -20.53
C GLU A 71 -2.27 -6.93 -19.04
N GLU A 72 -1.91 -5.98 -18.18
CA GLU A 72 -1.85 -6.18 -16.73
C GLU A 72 -2.23 -4.89 -15.99
N LEU A 73 -3.10 -5.00 -14.98
CA LEU A 73 -3.37 -3.93 -14.02
C LEU A 73 -3.26 -4.50 -12.60
N LYS A 74 -2.29 -3.99 -11.84
CA LYS A 74 -2.03 -4.39 -10.44
C LYS A 74 -1.87 -5.92 -10.27
N GLY A 75 -1.16 -6.58 -11.20
CA GLY A 75 -0.92 -8.04 -11.16
C GLY A 75 -2.08 -8.91 -11.67
N VAL A 76 -3.15 -8.32 -12.20
CA VAL A 76 -4.26 -9.03 -12.85
C VAL A 76 -4.13 -8.88 -14.36
N HIS A 77 -4.10 -10.01 -15.08
CA HIS A 77 -4.05 -10.03 -16.53
C HIS A 77 -5.45 -9.90 -17.14
N TYR A 78 -5.61 -9.00 -18.12
CA TYR A 78 -6.84 -8.84 -18.87
C TYR A 78 -6.65 -9.23 -20.34
N ASP A 79 -7.75 -9.58 -21.01
CA ASP A 79 -7.71 -9.87 -22.44
C ASP A 79 -7.59 -8.58 -23.25
N THR A 80 -6.47 -8.44 -23.96
CA THR A 80 -6.18 -7.30 -24.83
C THR A 80 -6.92 -7.35 -26.16
N SER A 81 -7.66 -8.44 -26.43
CA SER A 81 -8.50 -8.59 -27.63
C SER A 81 -9.69 -7.63 -27.66
N ASN A 82 -10.11 -7.15 -26.48
CA ASN A 82 -11.19 -6.20 -26.33
C ASN A 82 -10.67 -4.77 -26.13
N ASN A 83 -11.55 -3.80 -26.38
CA ASN A 83 -11.22 -2.39 -26.26
C ASN A 83 -12.12 -1.70 -25.21
N ALA A 84 -11.52 -0.81 -24.43
CA ALA A 84 -12.21 0.15 -23.59
C ALA A 84 -12.65 1.38 -24.43
N THR A 85 -13.76 2.00 -24.03
CA THR A 85 -14.32 3.16 -24.75
C THR A 85 -14.68 4.31 -23.81
N LYS A 86 -14.44 5.55 -24.25
CA LYS A 86 -14.83 6.78 -23.53
C LYS A 86 -15.46 7.80 -24.47
N LEU A 87 -16.62 8.32 -24.08
CA LEU A 87 -17.38 9.27 -24.90
C LEU A 87 -16.91 10.72 -24.68
N CYS A 88 -16.67 11.44 -25.78
CA CYS A 88 -16.51 12.88 -25.80
C CYS A 88 -17.84 13.55 -26.17
N PHE A 89 -18.38 14.39 -25.29
CA PHE A 89 -19.62 15.11 -25.58
C PHE A 89 -19.42 16.17 -26.68
N PRO A 90 -20.48 16.56 -27.40
CA PRO A 90 -20.43 17.65 -28.38
C PRO A 90 -19.98 19.00 -27.81
N ASN A 91 -20.09 19.18 -26.49
CA ASN A 91 -19.64 20.36 -25.77
C ASN A 91 -18.14 20.36 -25.47
N GLY A 92 -17.38 19.38 -25.97
CA GLY A 92 -15.92 19.26 -25.73
C GLY A 92 -15.56 18.82 -24.31
N THR A 93 -16.46 18.08 -23.64
CA THR A 93 -16.24 17.56 -22.29
C THR A 93 -16.29 16.04 -22.28
N TRP A 94 -15.44 15.41 -21.48
CA TRP A 94 -15.44 13.96 -21.31
C TRP A 94 -16.66 13.49 -20.52
N ALA A 95 -17.19 12.32 -20.90
CA ALA A 95 -18.16 11.62 -20.06
C ALA A 95 -17.52 11.23 -18.72
N ASN A 96 -18.32 11.33 -17.65
CA ASN A 96 -17.90 10.97 -16.30
C ASN A 96 -17.57 9.47 -16.18
N TYR A 97 -18.22 8.64 -16.99
CA TYR A 97 -18.06 7.19 -16.99
C TYR A 97 -17.24 6.71 -18.20
N THR A 98 -16.34 5.76 -17.94
CA THR A 98 -15.58 5.03 -18.96
C THR A 98 -16.08 3.59 -19.04
N ASN A 99 -16.36 3.09 -20.25
CA ASN A 99 -16.86 1.74 -20.44
C ASN A 99 -15.70 0.74 -20.57
N TYR A 100 -15.43 0.05 -19.47
CA TYR A 100 -14.47 -1.05 -19.34
C TYR A 100 -15.12 -2.44 -19.39
N LEU A 101 -16.42 -2.54 -19.67
CA LEU A 101 -17.16 -3.79 -19.57
C LEU A 101 -16.58 -4.87 -20.49
N SER A 102 -16.11 -4.45 -21.67
CA SER A 102 -15.46 -5.33 -22.65
C SER A 102 -14.10 -5.87 -22.17
N CYS A 103 -13.43 -5.16 -21.25
CA CYS A 103 -12.16 -5.62 -20.68
C CYS A 103 -12.35 -6.68 -19.59
N LEU A 104 -13.56 -6.82 -19.05
CA LEU A 104 -13.85 -7.78 -17.99
C LEU A 104 -14.00 -9.18 -18.61
N ASN A 105 -13.04 -10.07 -18.35
CA ASN A 105 -13.18 -11.48 -18.71
C ASN A 105 -14.32 -12.12 -17.90
N ASN A 106 -15.21 -12.85 -18.58
CA ASN A 106 -16.31 -13.60 -17.93
C ASN A 106 -15.82 -14.66 -16.92
N SER A 107 -14.55 -15.05 -16.94
CA SER A 107 -13.94 -15.92 -15.92
C SER A 107 -13.63 -15.20 -14.59
N MET A 108 -13.79 -13.88 -14.53
CA MET A 108 -13.55 -13.04 -13.35
C MET A 108 -14.85 -12.35 -12.90
N VAL A 109 -15.97 -13.07 -12.92
CA VAL A 109 -17.17 -12.66 -12.16
C VAL A 109 -17.30 -13.61 -10.96
N PRO A 110 -16.68 -13.31 -9.80
CA PRO A 110 -17.27 -13.74 -8.55
C PRO A 110 -18.56 -12.95 -8.40
N THR A 111 -19.67 -13.66 -8.51
CA THR A 111 -21.00 -13.23 -8.10
C THR A 111 -20.90 -12.35 -6.84
N SER A 112 -21.27 -11.08 -6.96
CA SER A 112 -21.64 -10.20 -5.84
C SER A 112 -20.80 -10.34 -4.56
N ASN A 113 -19.57 -9.83 -4.56
CA ASN A 113 -18.97 -9.17 -3.38
C ASN A 113 -17.65 -8.52 -3.82
N TYR A 114 -17.66 -7.18 -3.90
CA TYR A 114 -16.45 -6.39 -4.05
C TYR A 114 -15.56 -6.60 -2.82
N THR A 115 -14.45 -7.33 -2.97
CA THR A 115 -13.27 -7.16 -2.13
C THR A 115 -12.07 -7.01 -3.05
N VAL A 116 -11.57 -5.77 -3.11
CA VAL A 116 -10.29 -5.42 -3.70
C VAL A 116 -9.21 -5.93 -2.75
N ASP A 117 -8.76 -7.15 -2.99
CA ASP A 117 -7.58 -7.83 -2.44
C ASP A 117 -7.83 -9.30 -2.81
N SER A 118 -6.95 -10.10 -3.40
CA SER A 118 -5.52 -10.00 -3.58
C SER A 118 -5.08 -11.21 -4.43
N LEU A 119 -3.81 -11.33 -4.79
CA LEU A 119 -3.25 -12.56 -5.39
C LEU A 119 -3.69 -13.82 -4.62
N PRO A 120 -3.86 -15.00 -5.24
CA PRO A 120 -4.31 -16.23 -4.57
C PRO A 120 -3.37 -16.77 -3.46
N GLY A 121 -2.29 -16.06 -3.10
CA GLY A 121 -1.39 -16.38 -1.98
C GLY A 121 -1.34 -15.35 -0.84
N THR A 122 -1.96 -14.17 -0.99
CA THR A 122 -1.89 -13.08 0.01
C THR A 122 -2.96 -13.18 1.08
N GLU A 123 -4.13 -13.78 0.79
CA GLU A 123 -5.22 -13.92 1.77
C GLU A 123 -4.86 -14.84 2.94
N VAL A 124 -4.20 -15.98 2.65
CA VAL A 124 -3.80 -16.96 3.69
C VAL A 124 -2.73 -16.36 4.60
N THR A 125 -1.81 -15.60 4.02
CA THR A 125 -0.69 -14.97 4.75
C THR A 125 -1.21 -13.94 5.74
N THR A 126 -2.10 -13.03 5.31
CA THR A 126 -2.69 -12.01 6.19
C THR A 126 -3.54 -12.62 7.30
N MET A 127 -4.29 -13.69 7.01
CA MET A 127 -5.06 -14.43 8.02
C MET A 127 -4.18 -14.98 9.14
N ILE A 128 -3.06 -15.64 8.79
CA ILE A 128 -2.13 -16.21 9.77
C ILE A 128 -1.54 -15.10 10.65
N TYR A 129 -1.15 -13.97 10.06
CA TYR A 129 -0.62 -12.84 10.81
C TYR A 129 -1.65 -12.29 11.81
N ILE A 130 -2.88 -12.02 11.37
CA ILE A 130 -3.94 -11.47 12.25
C ILE A 130 -4.20 -12.41 13.44
N PHE A 131 -4.38 -13.71 13.18
CA PHE A 131 -4.61 -14.67 14.25
C PHE A 131 -3.42 -14.77 15.21
N GLY A 132 -2.18 -14.78 14.67
CA GLY A 132 -0.96 -14.81 15.48
C GLY A 132 -0.82 -13.60 16.40
N TYR A 133 -1.08 -12.39 15.88
CA TYR A 133 -1.01 -11.16 16.67
C TYR A 133 -2.08 -11.12 17.76
N VAL A 134 -3.33 -11.51 17.46
CA VAL A 134 -4.40 -11.54 18.47
C VAL A 134 -4.09 -12.55 19.58
N ALA A 135 -3.65 -13.76 19.23
CA ALA A 135 -3.30 -14.77 20.22
C ALA A 135 -2.13 -14.33 21.11
N SER A 136 -1.11 -13.71 20.51
CA SER A 136 0.07 -13.19 21.22
C SER A 136 -0.32 -12.06 22.17
N LEU A 137 -1.15 -11.12 21.72
CA LEU A 137 -1.65 -10.01 22.52
C LEU A 137 -2.40 -10.50 23.77
N VAL A 138 -3.29 -11.49 23.61
CA VAL A 138 -4.03 -12.08 24.76
C VAL A 138 -3.07 -12.72 25.76
N ALA A 139 -2.10 -13.51 25.29
CA ALA A 139 -1.12 -14.15 26.17
C ALA A 139 -0.26 -13.13 26.93
N LEU A 140 0.20 -12.07 26.25
CA LEU A 140 1.00 -10.99 26.84
C LEU A 140 0.21 -10.22 27.90
N VAL A 141 -1.05 -9.88 27.63
CA VAL A 141 -1.92 -9.19 28.60
C VAL A 141 -2.12 -10.02 29.85
N VAL A 142 -2.37 -11.33 29.71
CA VAL A 142 -2.48 -12.25 30.86
C VAL A 142 -1.17 -12.31 31.65
N ALA A 143 -0.02 -12.41 30.97
CA ALA A 143 1.28 -12.44 31.63
C ALA A 143 1.57 -11.14 32.42
N VAL A 144 1.36 -9.97 31.81
CA VAL A 144 1.53 -8.68 32.49
C VAL A 144 0.58 -8.56 33.68
N TRP A 145 -0.68 -9.00 33.53
CA TRP A 145 -1.65 -8.99 34.61
C TRP A 145 -1.19 -9.82 35.81
N ILE A 146 -0.69 -11.04 35.59
CA ILE A 146 -0.13 -11.91 36.64
C ILE A 146 1.04 -11.22 37.34
N PHE A 147 2.01 -10.68 36.59
CA PHE A 147 3.19 -10.04 37.18
C PHE A 147 2.89 -8.75 37.94
N VAL A 148 1.87 -7.99 37.52
CA VAL A 148 1.43 -6.79 38.23
C VAL A 148 0.65 -7.15 39.49
N TYR A 149 -0.20 -8.18 39.44
CA TYR A 149 -1.04 -8.64 40.55
C TYR A 149 -0.20 -9.18 41.72
N PHE A 150 0.75 -10.07 41.44
CA PHE A 150 1.63 -10.64 42.47
C PHE A 150 2.81 -9.72 42.76
N LYS A 151 2.63 -8.80 43.71
CA LYS A 151 3.68 -7.85 44.16
C LYS A 151 4.97 -8.55 44.60
N ASP A 152 4.89 -9.75 45.15
CA ASP A 152 6.04 -10.52 45.61
C ASP A 152 6.94 -11.01 44.46
N LEU A 153 6.44 -11.08 43.23
CA LEU A 153 7.22 -11.48 42.04
C LEU A 153 8.01 -10.30 41.43
N ARG A 154 7.87 -9.07 41.95
CA ARG A 154 8.39 -7.84 41.34
C ARG A 154 9.87 -7.60 41.68
N CYS A 155 10.74 -8.45 41.14
CA CYS A 155 12.20 -8.27 41.17
C CYS A 155 12.70 -7.40 40.00
N LEU A 156 13.94 -6.89 40.07
CA LEU A 156 14.58 -6.12 38.98
C LEU A 156 14.45 -6.82 37.61
N ARG A 157 14.72 -8.12 37.56
CA ARG A 157 14.55 -8.97 36.38
C ARG A 157 13.10 -8.94 35.87
N ASN A 158 12.13 -9.15 36.75
CA ASN A 158 10.72 -9.16 36.37
C ASN A 158 10.25 -7.78 35.89
N THR A 159 10.78 -6.68 36.45
CA THR A 159 10.48 -5.33 35.96
C THR A 159 10.97 -5.12 34.52
N ILE A 160 12.17 -5.62 34.17
CA ILE A 160 12.68 -5.55 32.79
C ILE A 160 11.78 -6.35 31.85
N HIS A 161 11.38 -7.57 32.23
CA HIS A 161 10.45 -8.38 31.44
C HIS A 161 9.08 -7.70 31.30
N ILE A 162 8.52 -7.11 32.36
CA ILE A 162 7.24 -6.38 32.28
C ILE A 162 7.35 -5.22 31.28
N ASN A 163 8.44 -4.44 31.31
CA ASN A 163 8.65 -3.34 30.37
C ASN A 163 8.72 -3.84 28.92
N LEU A 164 9.45 -4.94 28.67
CA LEU A 164 9.49 -5.60 27.36
C LEU A 164 8.09 -6.03 26.90
N MET A 165 7.34 -6.76 27.74
CA MET A 165 6.00 -7.24 27.41
C MET A 165 5.04 -6.08 27.14
N CYS A 166 5.12 -4.99 27.90
CA CYS A 166 4.36 -3.77 27.64
C CYS A 166 4.69 -3.16 26.26
N THR A 167 5.96 -3.15 25.85
CA THR A 167 6.35 -2.63 24.52
C THR A 167 5.86 -3.52 23.38
N TYR A 168 5.81 -4.84 23.59
CA TYR A 168 5.18 -5.78 22.65
C TYR A 168 3.68 -5.52 22.51
N ILE A 169 2.95 -5.34 23.63
CA ILE A 169 1.52 -5.00 23.60
C ILE A 169 1.27 -3.71 22.80
N LEU A 170 2.08 -2.68 23.02
CA LEU A 170 1.97 -1.42 22.27
C LEU A 170 2.27 -1.59 20.78
N ALA A 171 3.33 -2.32 20.42
CA ALA A 171 3.67 -2.58 19.02
C ALA A 171 2.59 -3.40 18.29
N ASP A 172 2.11 -4.49 18.90
CA ASP A 172 1.07 -5.36 18.34
C ASP A 172 -0.26 -4.61 18.18
N SER A 173 -0.67 -3.85 19.21
CA SER A 173 -1.89 -3.03 19.12
C SER A 173 -1.79 -1.98 18.02
N MET A 174 -0.62 -1.36 17.85
CA MET A 174 -0.41 -0.34 16.82
C MET A 174 -0.38 -0.94 15.41
N TRP A 175 0.15 -2.14 15.25
CA TRP A 175 0.10 -2.88 13.99
C TRP A 175 -1.36 -3.19 13.59
N ILE A 176 -2.18 -3.67 14.54
CA ILE A 176 -3.61 -3.96 14.31
C ILE A 176 -4.37 -2.69 13.93
N ILE A 177 -4.12 -1.57 14.63
CA ILE A 177 -4.74 -0.28 14.32
C ILE A 177 -4.33 0.18 12.92
N ASN A 178 -3.05 0.08 12.56
CA ASN A 178 -2.57 0.46 11.23
C ASN A 178 -3.19 -0.39 10.12
N ALA A 179 -3.24 -1.71 10.31
CA ALA A 179 -3.88 -2.62 9.36
C ALA A 179 -5.39 -2.31 9.20
N GLY A 180 -6.09 -2.01 10.29
CA GLY A 180 -7.49 -1.60 10.25
C GLY A 180 -7.67 -0.28 9.50
N VAL A 181 -6.90 0.76 9.83
CA VAL A 181 -7.03 2.09 9.23
C VAL A 181 -6.70 2.09 7.74
N GLN A 182 -5.70 1.30 7.30
CA GLN A 182 -5.36 1.15 5.88
C GLN A 182 -6.51 0.59 5.04
N MET A 183 -7.42 -0.18 5.64
CA MET A 183 -8.62 -0.68 4.96
C MET A 183 -9.71 0.40 4.77
N TYR A 184 -9.74 1.42 5.62
CA TYR A 184 -10.81 2.43 5.65
C TYR A 184 -10.40 3.80 5.07
N LEU A 185 -9.11 4.15 5.05
CA LEU A 185 -8.64 5.47 4.63
C LEU A 185 -7.69 5.40 3.44
N ASP A 186 -7.98 6.19 2.41
CA ASP A 186 -7.08 6.39 1.27
C ASP A 186 -5.76 7.07 1.70
N ALA A 187 -4.68 6.71 1.00
CA ALA A 187 -3.27 7.09 1.26
C ALA A 187 -2.98 8.61 1.24
N GLY A 188 -3.97 9.45 0.95
CA GLY A 188 -3.84 10.91 0.89
C GLY A 188 -3.98 11.65 2.23
N ASN A 189 -4.37 10.96 3.31
CA ASN A 189 -4.62 11.63 4.60
C ASN A 189 -3.35 11.76 5.45
N MET A 190 -3.07 12.96 5.96
CA MET A 190 -1.95 13.24 6.87
C MET A 190 -1.94 12.32 8.11
N SER A 191 -3.13 11.90 8.57
CA SER A 191 -3.30 10.95 9.67
C SER A 191 -2.75 9.55 9.35
N CYS A 192 -2.81 9.09 8.11
CA CYS A 192 -2.24 7.80 7.70
C CYS A 192 -0.72 7.83 7.80
N ASN A 193 -0.09 8.89 7.26
CA ASN A 193 1.36 9.08 7.38
C ASN A 193 1.81 9.11 8.84
N LEU A 194 1.12 9.88 9.68
CA LEU A 194 1.42 9.98 11.10
C LEU A 194 1.31 8.62 11.82
N LEU A 195 0.31 7.81 11.47
CA LEU A 195 0.11 6.48 12.04
C LEU A 195 1.28 5.53 11.71
N VAL A 196 1.75 5.57 10.47
CA VAL A 196 2.92 4.80 10.02
C VAL A 196 4.19 5.21 10.77
N PHE A 197 4.39 6.52 11.00
CA PHE A 197 5.51 6.98 11.84
C PHE A 197 5.46 6.42 13.26
N PHE A 198 4.28 6.45 13.89
CA PHE A 198 4.11 5.87 15.23
C PHE A 198 4.35 4.35 15.24
N LEU A 199 3.87 3.62 14.23
CA LEU A 199 4.12 2.19 14.09
C LEU A 199 5.62 1.88 14.10
N HIS A 200 6.41 2.60 13.29
CA HIS A 200 7.86 2.43 13.27
C HIS A 200 8.51 2.77 14.61
N TYR A 201 8.06 3.83 15.28
CA TYR A 201 8.57 4.22 16.59
C TYR A 201 8.35 3.12 17.65
N PHE A 202 7.14 2.55 17.71
CA PHE A 202 6.84 1.47 18.67
C PHE A 202 7.61 0.18 18.35
N HIS A 203 7.80 -0.17 17.08
CA HIS A 203 8.66 -1.29 16.70
C HIS A 203 10.12 -1.08 17.11
N LEU A 204 10.68 0.11 16.88
CA LEU A 204 12.05 0.41 17.32
C LEU A 204 12.20 0.34 18.83
N THR A 205 11.20 0.83 19.56
CA THR A 205 11.16 0.75 21.02
C THR A 205 11.15 -0.71 21.50
N ASN A 206 10.40 -1.60 20.83
CA ASN A 206 10.41 -3.03 21.12
C ASN A 206 11.80 -3.66 20.92
N PHE A 207 12.45 -3.39 19.78
CA PHE A 207 13.81 -3.88 19.52
C PHE A 207 14.83 -3.36 20.55
N PHE A 208 14.69 -2.10 20.96
CA PHE A 208 15.54 -1.53 22.00
C PHE A 208 15.37 -2.26 23.34
N TRP A 209 14.15 -2.56 23.76
CA TRP A 209 13.92 -3.29 25.00
C TRP A 209 14.40 -4.75 24.94
N MET A 210 14.27 -5.40 23.78
CA MET A 210 14.85 -6.72 23.53
C MET A 210 16.38 -6.70 23.66
N PHE A 211 17.01 -5.63 23.15
CA PHE A 211 18.44 -5.42 23.34
C PHE A 211 18.82 -5.19 24.81
N VAL A 212 18.06 -4.37 25.54
CA VAL A 212 18.28 -4.12 26.97
C VAL A 212 18.17 -5.41 27.79
N GLU A 213 17.19 -6.25 27.50
CA GLU A 213 17.05 -7.56 28.15
C GLU A 213 18.25 -8.47 27.84
N GLY A 214 18.69 -8.53 26.57
CA GLY A 214 19.87 -9.27 26.17
C GLY A 214 21.16 -8.80 26.88
N LEU A 215 21.35 -7.48 26.97
CA LEU A 215 22.47 -6.87 27.69
C LEU A 215 22.40 -7.20 29.19
N TYR A 216 21.21 -7.15 29.79
CA TYR A 216 21.00 -7.48 31.19
C TYR A 216 21.38 -8.93 31.50
N LEU A 217 20.95 -9.88 30.65
CA LEU A 217 21.34 -11.29 30.79
C LEU A 217 22.86 -11.48 30.62
N TYR A 218 23.47 -10.81 29.64
CA TYR A 218 24.92 -10.85 29.44
C TYR A 218 25.70 -10.35 30.67
N MET A 219 25.29 -9.20 31.23
CA MET A 219 25.93 -8.65 32.42
C MET A 219 25.83 -9.58 33.63
N LEU A 220 24.67 -10.21 33.85
CA LEU A 220 24.50 -11.20 34.93
C LEU A 220 25.46 -12.39 34.78
N VAL A 221 25.62 -12.91 33.56
CA VAL A 221 26.53 -14.02 33.27
C VAL A 221 27.99 -13.64 33.54
N VAL A 222 28.41 -12.47 33.06
CA VAL A 222 29.78 -11.97 33.29
C VAL A 222 30.06 -11.79 34.78
N GLU A 223 29.11 -11.21 35.53
CA GLU A 223 29.26 -11.02 36.99
C GLU A 223 29.48 -12.38 37.69
N THR A 224 28.72 -13.41 37.32
CA THR A 224 28.87 -14.74 37.93
C THR A 224 30.25 -15.34 37.68
N PHE A 225 30.77 -15.26 36.46
CA PHE A 225 32.11 -15.78 36.14
C PHE A 225 33.23 -14.96 36.78
N THR A 226 33.13 -13.63 36.81
CA THR A 226 34.14 -12.79 37.47
C THR A 226 34.17 -13.06 38.98
N ARG A 227 33.01 -13.28 39.61
CA ARG A 227 32.93 -13.61 41.04
C ARG A 227 33.53 -14.97 41.38
N GLU A 228 33.48 -15.94 40.48
CA GLU A 228 34.16 -17.23 40.63
C GLU A 228 35.69 -17.10 40.53
N ASN A 229 36.19 -16.29 39.61
CA ASN A 229 37.65 -16.07 39.45
C ASN A 229 38.29 -15.26 40.60
N ILE A 230 37.52 -14.46 41.34
CA ILE A 230 38.01 -13.65 42.47
C ILE A 230 38.01 -14.42 43.81
N LYS A 231 37.36 -15.60 43.87
CA LYS A 231 37.31 -16.45 45.09
C LYS A 231 38.45 -17.48 45.20
N LEU A 232 39.48 -17.37 44.36
CA LEU A 232 40.73 -18.14 44.42
C LEU A 232 41.85 -17.28 45.04
#